data_AF-A0AAN6Z5H5-F1
#
_entry.id   AF-A0AAN6Z5H5-F1
#
_cell.length_a   1.000
_cell.length_b   1.000
_cell.length_c   1.000
_cell.angle_alpha   90.00
_cell.angle_beta   90.00
_cell.angle_gamma   90.00
#
_symmetry.space_group_name_H-M   'P 1'
#
loop_
_entity.id
_entity.type
_entity.pdbx_description
1 polymer ?
#
loop_
_entity_poly.entity_id
_entity_poly.type
_entity_poly.pdbx_seq_one_letter_code
_entity_poly.pdbx_strand_id
1 'polypeptide(L)' 'VTDNLHRLLRHLRLRDESRRLWIDQICINQKDEVEKGAQIRLMTEIYAGASPVVIWL' A
#
# COMPACT_ATOMS: atom_id res chain seq x y z
N VAL A 1 -10.72 6.33 5.20
CA VAL A 1 -9.88 6.56 4.01
C VAL A 1 -9.63 8.05 3.92
N THR A 2 -8.36 8.48 3.89
CA THR A 2 -8.01 9.90 3.73
C THR A 2 -8.32 10.36 2.30
N ASP A 3 -8.54 11.66 2.08
CA ASP A 3 -8.79 12.19 0.73
C ASP A 3 -7.65 11.86 -0.24
N ASN A 4 -6.41 11.85 0.28
CA ASN A 4 -5.23 11.51 -0.50
C ASN A 4 -5.24 10.06 -1.00
N LEU A 5 -5.54 9.11 -0.11
CA LEU A 5 -5.65 7.70 -0.47
C LEU A 5 -6.79 7.46 -1.48
N HIS A 6 -7.91 8.18 -1.34
CA HIS A 6 -9.01 8.08 -2.29
C HIS A 6 -8.60 8.56 -3.70
N ARG A 7 -7.83 9.66 -3.80
CA ARG A 7 -7.27 10.14 -5.08
C ARG A 7 -6.31 9.13 -5.68
N LEU A 8 -5.38 8.60 -4.89
CA LEU A 8 -4.43 7.56 -5.31
C LEU A 8 -5.16 6.34 -5.88
N LEU A 9 -6.17 5.82 -5.15
CA LEU A 9 -6.94 4.65 -5.58
C LEU A 9 -7.66 4.90 -6.90
N ARG A 10 -8.22 6.10 -7.10
CA ARG A 10 -8.84 6.47 -8.39
C ARG A 10 -7.83 6.59 -9.51
N HIS A 11 -6.63 7.09 -9.23
CA HIS A 11 -5.56 7.22 -10.20
C HIS A 11 -4.99 5.86 -10.63
N LEU A 12 -4.85 4.92 -9.69
CA LEU A 12 -4.35 3.58 -9.97
C LEU A 12 -5.41 2.62 -10.50
N ARG A 13 -6.69 3.00 -10.47
CA ARG A 13 -7.79 2.14 -10.92
C ARG A 13 -7.70 1.88 -12.42
N LEU A 14 -7.77 0.60 -12.79
CA LEU A 14 -7.88 0.17 -14.18
C LEU A 14 -9.36 0.08 -14.55
N ARG A 15 -9.70 0.44 -15.79
CA ARG A 15 -11.09 0.64 -16.21
C ARG A 15 -11.89 -0.67 -16.18
N ASP A 16 -11.27 -1.73 -16.66
CA ASP A 16 -11.95 -2.99 -16.97
C ASP A 16 -11.35 -4.19 -16.20
N GLU A 17 -10.37 -3.95 -15.32
CA GLU A 17 -9.70 -5.01 -14.57
C GLU A 17 -9.44 -4.65 -13.10
N SER A 18 -9.46 -5.68 -12.26
CA SER A 18 -9.04 -5.58 -10.87
C SER A 18 -7.53 -5.66 -10.79
N ARG A 19 -6.94 -4.92 -9.85
CA ARG A 19 -5.51 -5.01 -9.56
C ARG A 19 -5.26 -5.22 -8.08
N ARG A 20 -4.22 -5.99 -7.77
CA ARG A 20 -3.74 -6.17 -6.40
C ARG A 20 -2.81 -5.01 -6.05
N LEU A 21 -3.13 -4.29 -4.98
CA LEU A 21 -2.31 -3.21 -4.45
C LEU A 21 -1.93 -3.54 -3.01
N TRP A 22 -0.67 -3.32 -2.68
CA TRP A 22 -0.24 -3.21 -1.30
C TRP A 22 -0.14 -1.71 -0.96
N ILE A 23 -0.83 -1.28 0.09
CA ILE A 23 -0.86 0.11 0.54
C ILE A 23 -0.57 0.07 2.03
N ASP A 24 0.56 0.61 2.46
CA ASP A 24 1.03 0.63 3.85
C ASP A 24 -0.04 1.17 4.83
N GLN A 25 -0.74 2.24 4.44
CA GLN A 25 -1.81 2.84 5.24
C GLN A 25 -3.03 1.91 5.45
N ILE A 26 -3.21 0.89 4.60
CA ILE A 26 -4.32 -0.08 4.70
C ILE A 26 -3.84 -1.43 5.25
N CYS A 27 -2.71 -1.92 4.75
CA CYS A 27 -2.20 -3.26 5.02
C CYS A 27 -1.45 -3.38 6.35
N ILE A 28 -1.02 -2.26 6.93
CA ILE A 28 -0.35 -2.23 8.23
C ILE A 28 -1.29 -1.62 9.25
N ASN A 29 -1.52 -2.31 10.36
CA ASN A 29 -2.20 -1.71 11.50
C ASN A 29 -1.32 -0.63 12.13
N GLN A 30 -1.55 0.61 11.74
CA GLN A 30 -0.77 1.76 12.21
C GLN A 30 -0.88 2.02 13.72
N LYS A 31 -1.85 1.38 14.42
CA LYS A 31 -2.07 1.54 15.86
C LYS A 31 -1.39 0.45 16.70
N ASP A 32 -0.96 -0.65 16.09
CA ASP A 32 -0.25 -1.73 16.77
C ASP A 32 1.23 -1.66 16.40
N GLU A 33 2.04 -1.14 17.32
CA GLU A 33 3.48 -0.96 17.09
C GLU A 33 4.23 -2.30 16.95
N VAL A 34 3.70 -3.40 17.50
CA VAL A 34 4.31 -4.74 17.36
C VAL A 34 4.08 -5.26 15.95
N GLU A 35 2.83 -5.23 15.49
CA GLU A 35 2.48 -5.63 14.11
C GLU A 35 3.17 -4.73 13.10
N LYS A 36 3.09 -3.41 13.29
CA LYS A 36 3.73 -2.41 12.43
C LYS A 36 5.23 -2.63 12.34
N GLY A 37 5.91 -2.90 13.46
CA GLY A 37 7.32 -3.25 13.46
C GLY A 37 7.62 -4.51 12.66
N ALA A 38 6.74 -5.52 12.72
CA ALA A 38 6.88 -6.73 11.90
C ALA A 38 6.64 -6.46 10.41
N GLN A 39 5.61 -5.70 10.06
CA GLN A 39 5.29 -5.33 8.68
C GLN A 39 6.38 -4.47 8.05
N ILE A 40 6.95 -3.51 8.80
CA ILE A 40 8.06 -2.66 8.33
C ILE A 40 9.27 -3.53 7.94
N ARG A 41 9.58 -4.59 8.71
CA ARG A 41 10.67 -5.52 8.36
C ARG A 41 10.40 -6.28 7.05
N LEU A 42 9.13 -6.55 6.73
CA LEU A 42 8.72 -7.21 5.49
C LEU A 42 8.69 -6.27 4.28
N MET A 43 8.70 -4.95 4.47
CA MET A 43 8.61 -3.99 3.36
C MET A 43 9.71 -4.18 2.32
N THR A 44 10.92 -4.58 2.73
CA THR A 44 12.01 -4.91 1.81
C THR A 44 11.63 -6.01 0.83
N GLU A 45 11.02 -7.09 1.33
CA GLU A 45 10.58 -8.22 0.50
C GLU A 45 9.36 -7.84 -0.35
N ILE A 46 8.43 -7.08 0.21
CA ILE A 46 7.24 -6.59 -0.49
C ILE A 46 7.63 -5.70 -1.67
N TYR A 47 8.58 -4.77 -1.47
CA TYR A 47 9.09 -3.92 -2.53
C TYR A 47 9.89 -4.70 -3.57
N ALA A 48 10.69 -5.68 -3.15
CA ALA A 48 11.40 -6.56 -4.08
C ALA A 48 10.45 -7.40 -4.96
N GLY A 49 9.27 -7.76 -4.43
CA GLY A 49 8.23 -8.50 -5.16
C GLY A 49 7.23 -7.63 -5.95
N ALA A 50 7.29 -6.31 -5.82
CA ALA A 50 6.36 -5.41 -6.50
C ALA A 50 6.77 -5.18 -7.96
N SER A 51 5.83 -5.25 -8.90
CA SER A 51 6.12 -4.99 -10.32
C SER A 51 6.43 -3.51 -10.60
N PRO A 52 5.52 -2.57 -10.25
CA PRO A 52 5.90 -1.18 -10.01
C PRO A 52 5.69 -0.77 -8.55
N VAL A 53 6.61 0.05 -8.03
CA VAL A 53 6.43 0.76 -6.77
C VAL A 53 5.98 2.20 -7.08
N VAL A 54 4.91 2.65 -6.45
CA VAL A 54 4.34 4.00 -6.64
C VAL A 54 4.47 4.77 -5.33
N ILE A 55 5.10 5.95 -5.40
CA ILE A 55 5.16 6.90 -4.28
C ILE A 55 4.14 8.00 -4.55
N TRP A 56 3.32 8.33 -3.55
CA TRP A 56 2.24 9.31 -3.65
C TRP A 56 2.25 10.21 -2.41
N LEU A 57 2.23 11.53 -2.62
CA LEU A 57 2.31 12.57 -1.58
C LEU A 57 0.98 13.28 -1.42
#